data_AF-A0A2E8IAS2-F1
#
_entry.id   AF-A0A2E8IAS2-F1
#
_cell.length_a   1.000
_cell.length_b   1.000
_cell.length_c   1.000
_cell.angle_alpha   90.00
_cell.angle_beta   90.00
_cell.angle_gamma   90.00
#
_symmetry.space_group_name_H-M   'P 1'
#
loop_
_entity.id
_entity.type
_entity.pdbx_description
1 polymer ?
#
loop_
_entity_poly.entity_id
_entity_poly.type
_entity_poly.pdbx_seq_one_letter_code
_entity_poly.pdbx_strand_id
1 'polypeptide(L)'
;MFLNAMNTDMLSSQGTAIRDAIELAKTYYNDEEQTNRVLVIISDGEDHAGEVASIAESATEQGIRIFTIGVGSEAGDRIPIKRNGVVQSYKKDQNGETVITKLDPATLQEIAAEADGEYINGNSTQEVVDKMASALNQMDKKEFEAKQFADFKDQFQWFVAAALFLLIIDVFLLERKTAWVRKLNLFNENKSKS
;
A
#
# COMPACT_ATOMS: atom_id res chain seq x y z
N MET A 1 1.55 1.62 -24.82
CA MET A 1 1.06 2.40 -26.00
C MET A 1 0.83 3.87 -25.70
N PHE A 2 0.33 4.26 -24.52
CA PHE A 2 -0.02 5.67 -24.24
C PHE A 2 1.16 6.64 -24.08
N LEU A 3 2.29 6.21 -23.48
CA LEU A 3 3.42 7.10 -23.20
C LEU A 3 4.08 7.69 -24.47
N ASN A 4 4.09 6.96 -25.58
CA ASN A 4 4.71 7.41 -26.83
C ASN A 4 3.91 8.51 -27.55
N ALA A 5 2.65 8.74 -27.17
CA ALA A 5 1.79 9.74 -27.76
C ALA A 5 1.76 11.06 -26.98
N MET A 6 2.30 11.08 -25.75
CA MET A 6 2.29 12.28 -24.89
C MET A 6 3.40 13.24 -25.29
N ASN A 7 3.06 14.53 -25.41
CA ASN A 7 4.03 15.61 -25.55
C ASN A 7 3.57 16.86 -24.80
N THR A 8 4.50 17.77 -24.53
CA THR A 8 4.25 19.00 -23.75
C THR A 8 3.30 19.98 -24.43
N ASP A 9 3.11 19.88 -25.75
CA ASP A 9 2.22 20.76 -26.52
C ASP A 9 0.75 20.33 -26.41
N MET A 10 0.46 19.18 -25.79
CA MET A 10 -0.90 18.71 -25.53
C MET A 10 -1.56 19.40 -24.33
N LEU A 11 -0.80 20.09 -23.48
CA LEU A 11 -1.30 20.81 -22.32
C LEU A 11 -1.48 22.29 -22.65
N SER A 12 -2.67 22.83 -22.34
CA SER A 12 -3.04 24.22 -22.63
C SER A 12 -2.41 25.24 -21.68
N SER A 13 -1.97 24.80 -20.50
CA SER A 13 -1.26 25.61 -19.52
C SER A 13 0.12 25.00 -19.26
N GLN A 14 1.16 25.84 -19.28
CA GLN A 14 2.53 25.44 -18.93
C GLN A 14 2.80 25.80 -17.46
N GLY A 15 3.41 24.87 -16.72
CA GLY A 15 3.75 25.01 -15.30
C GLY A 15 3.82 23.65 -14.60
N THR A 16 4.26 23.65 -13.34
CA THR A 16 4.40 22.45 -12.51
C THR A 16 3.25 22.37 -11.51
N ALA A 17 2.18 21.61 -11.80
CA ALA A 17 1.02 21.49 -10.92
C ALA A 17 1.04 20.18 -10.11
N ILE A 18 2.07 19.97 -9.28
CA ILE A 18 2.23 18.71 -8.52
C ILE A 18 1.04 18.50 -7.57
N ARG A 19 0.59 19.55 -6.90
CA ARG A 19 -0.56 19.52 -5.98
C ARG A 19 -1.82 18.98 -6.68
N ASP A 20 -2.16 19.57 -7.81
CA ASP A 20 -3.35 19.20 -8.59
C ASP A 20 -3.21 17.77 -9.16
N ALA A 21 -1.97 17.37 -9.52
CA ALA A 21 -1.70 16.00 -9.95
C ALA A 21 -1.93 14.99 -8.83
N ILE A 22 -1.52 15.29 -7.59
CA ILE A 22 -1.80 14.43 -6.42
C ILE A 22 -3.30 14.40 -6.14
N GLU A 23 -3.97 15.55 -6.12
CA GLU A 23 -5.42 15.64 -5.88
C GLU A 23 -6.22 14.83 -6.89
N LEU A 24 -5.84 14.93 -8.17
CA LEU A 24 -6.43 14.14 -9.24
C LEU A 24 -6.09 12.66 -9.11
N ALA A 25 -4.84 12.30 -8.80
CA ALA A 25 -4.43 10.90 -8.66
C ALA A 25 -5.22 10.17 -7.57
N LYS A 26 -5.57 10.85 -6.47
CA LYS A 26 -6.41 10.29 -5.39
C LYS A 26 -7.75 9.74 -5.90
N THR A 27 -8.29 10.27 -7.00
CA THR A 27 -9.60 9.83 -7.53
C THR A 27 -9.53 8.57 -8.41
N TYR A 28 -8.34 8.02 -8.68
CA TYR A 28 -8.17 6.87 -9.58
C TYR A 28 -8.02 5.52 -8.87
N TYR A 29 -7.93 5.51 -7.55
CA TYR A 29 -7.83 4.28 -6.77
C TYR A 29 -9.21 3.66 -6.53
N ASN A 30 -9.27 2.33 -6.53
CA ASN A 30 -10.49 1.60 -6.18
C ASN A 30 -10.58 1.45 -4.65
N ASP A 31 -11.68 1.92 -4.07
CA ASP A 31 -11.94 1.84 -2.62
C ASP A 31 -12.44 0.46 -2.15
N GLU A 32 -12.87 -0.39 -3.07
CA GLU A 32 -13.39 -1.73 -2.72
C GLU A 32 -12.28 -2.76 -2.49
N GLU A 33 -11.08 -2.53 -3.03
CA GLU A 33 -9.95 -3.46 -2.91
C GLU A 33 -8.94 -2.97 -1.86
N GLN A 34 -8.65 -3.82 -0.86
CA GLN A 34 -7.63 -3.60 0.16
C GLN A 34 -6.23 -3.85 -0.39
N THR A 35 -5.80 -3.05 -1.36
CA THR A 35 -4.48 -3.17 -2.02
C THR A 35 -3.59 -1.98 -1.69
N ASN A 36 -2.27 -2.21 -1.75
CA ASN A 36 -1.29 -1.13 -1.64
C ASN A 36 -1.50 -0.06 -2.73
N ARG A 37 -1.71 1.19 -2.32
CA ARG A 37 -1.87 2.33 -3.24
C ARG A 37 -0.55 3.07 -3.38
N VAL A 38 -0.07 3.19 -4.61
CA VAL A 38 1.24 3.79 -4.92
C VAL A 38 1.10 4.83 -6.01
N LEU A 39 1.50 6.06 -5.72
CA LEU A 39 1.67 7.13 -6.68
C LEU A 39 3.17 7.33 -6.96
N VAL A 40 3.55 7.44 -8.23
CA VAL A 40 4.92 7.75 -8.63
C VAL A 40 4.93 9.08 -9.37
N ILE A 41 5.66 10.06 -8.86
CA ILE A 41 5.80 11.39 -9.45
C ILE A 41 7.18 11.51 -10.07
N ILE A 42 7.25 11.89 -11.34
CA ILE A 42 8.51 12.14 -12.05
C ILE A 42 8.55 13.62 -12.40
N SER A 43 9.51 14.36 -11.86
CA SER A 43 9.59 15.82 -12.02
C SER A 43 11.01 16.33 -11.74
N ASP A 44 11.32 17.53 -12.20
CA ASP A 44 12.48 18.33 -11.76
C ASP A 44 12.23 19.00 -10.40
N GLY A 45 11.01 18.95 -9.85
CA GLY A 45 10.68 19.56 -8.56
C GLY A 45 10.63 21.08 -8.60
N GLU A 46 10.77 21.72 -9.77
CA GLU A 46 10.74 23.17 -9.84
C GLU A 46 9.33 23.70 -9.61
N ASP A 47 9.27 24.67 -8.70
CA ASP A 47 8.10 25.52 -8.43
C ASP A 47 6.99 24.81 -7.63
N HIS A 48 6.38 25.55 -6.69
CA HIS A 48 5.31 25.16 -5.72
C HIS A 48 5.75 24.75 -4.30
N ALA A 49 6.80 25.33 -3.73
CA ALA A 49 7.05 25.20 -2.29
C ALA A 49 5.91 25.83 -1.47
N GLY A 50 5.27 25.06 -0.58
CA GLY A 50 4.35 25.58 0.45
C GLY A 50 3.02 24.82 0.66
N GLU A 51 2.49 24.14 -0.36
CA GLU A 51 1.24 23.36 -0.24
C GLU A 51 1.38 21.87 -0.60
N VAL A 52 2.56 21.44 -1.07
CA VAL A 52 2.72 20.06 -1.54
C VAL A 52 2.89 19.07 -0.38
N ALA A 53 3.42 19.52 0.76
CA ALA A 53 3.51 18.73 1.98
C ALA A 53 2.12 18.35 2.52
N SER A 54 1.18 19.31 2.60
CA SER A 54 -0.15 19.06 3.16
C SER A 54 -1.01 18.15 2.28
N ILE A 55 -0.88 18.25 0.95
CA ILE A 55 -1.60 17.33 0.04
C ILE A 55 -0.96 15.94 0.04
N ALA A 56 0.35 15.83 0.26
CA ALA A 56 1.06 14.57 0.42
C ALA A 56 0.62 13.86 1.71
N GLU A 57 0.57 14.57 2.84
CA GLU A 57 0.03 14.06 4.11
C GLU A 57 -1.42 13.55 3.93
N SER A 58 -2.26 14.34 3.26
CA SER A 58 -3.65 13.94 2.96
C SER A 58 -3.74 12.70 2.04
N ALA A 59 -2.74 12.43 1.21
CA ALA A 59 -2.69 11.21 0.41
C ALA A 59 -2.33 9.99 1.29
N THR A 60 -1.40 10.17 2.25
CA THR A 60 -1.03 9.16 3.26
C THR A 60 -2.21 8.72 4.11
N GLU A 61 -3.05 9.68 4.54
CA GLU A 61 -4.29 9.39 5.28
C GLU A 61 -5.25 8.47 4.51
N GLN A 62 -5.18 8.48 3.17
CA GLN A 62 -5.96 7.62 2.28
C GLN A 62 -5.22 6.32 1.91
N GLY A 63 -4.10 6.03 2.58
CA GLY A 63 -3.26 4.86 2.34
C GLY A 63 -2.44 4.93 1.05
N ILE A 64 -2.33 6.11 0.43
CA ILE A 64 -1.57 6.31 -0.81
C ILE A 64 -0.15 6.71 -0.46
N ARG A 65 0.82 5.88 -0.86
CA ARG A 65 2.24 6.19 -0.72
C ARG A 65 2.76 6.89 -1.96
N ILE A 66 3.53 7.96 -1.81
CA ILE A 66 4.06 8.73 -2.95
C ILE A 66 5.57 8.57 -3.06
N PHE A 67 6.03 8.00 -4.17
CA PHE A 67 7.44 7.96 -4.56
C PHE A 67 7.73 9.10 -5.52
N THR A 68 8.85 9.79 -5.33
CA THR A 68 9.27 10.89 -6.20
C THR A 68 10.56 10.53 -6.93
N ILE A 69 10.63 10.83 -8.22
CA ILE A 69 11.78 10.57 -9.08
C ILE A 69 12.24 11.91 -9.66
N GLY A 70 13.39 12.37 -9.18
CA GLY A 70 13.99 13.63 -9.61
C GLY A 70 14.75 13.49 -10.92
N VAL A 71 14.37 14.24 -11.96
CA VAL A 71 15.09 14.21 -13.25
C VAL A 71 15.68 15.58 -13.54
N GLY A 72 16.97 15.63 -13.88
CA GLY A 72 17.65 16.87 -14.22
C GLY A 72 18.92 17.11 -13.40
N SER A 73 19.41 18.34 -13.48
CA SER A 73 20.66 18.79 -12.84
C SER A 73 20.37 19.92 -11.87
N GLU A 74 20.92 19.85 -10.64
CA GLU A 74 20.81 20.92 -9.65
C GLU A 74 21.52 22.22 -10.09
N ALA A 75 22.58 22.09 -10.89
CA ALA A 75 23.27 23.26 -11.46
C ALA A 75 22.41 24.00 -12.49
N GLY A 76 21.44 23.29 -13.08
CA GLY A 76 20.54 23.75 -14.10
C GLY A 76 21.11 23.70 -15.51
N ASP A 77 20.21 23.55 -16.49
CA ASP A 77 20.55 23.56 -17.91
C ASP A 77 19.47 24.29 -18.73
N ARG A 78 19.83 24.68 -19.94
CA ARG A 78 18.95 25.37 -20.89
C ARG A 78 18.10 24.34 -21.62
N ILE A 79 16.82 24.64 -21.81
CA ILE A 79 15.91 23.74 -22.54
C ILE A 79 16.11 23.91 -24.06
N PRO A 80 16.64 22.90 -24.78
CA PRO A 80 16.92 23.02 -26.22
C PRO A 80 15.65 22.83 -27.06
N ILE A 81 15.41 23.73 -28.01
CA ILE A 81 14.39 23.57 -29.05
C ILE A 81 15.04 22.89 -30.25
N LYS A 82 14.69 21.62 -30.47
CA LYS A 82 15.27 20.80 -31.54
C LYS A 82 14.30 20.66 -32.72
N ARG A 83 14.83 20.75 -33.94
CA ARG A 83 14.12 20.40 -35.18
C ARG A 83 14.95 19.36 -35.92
N ASN A 84 14.37 18.20 -36.21
CA ASN A 84 15.06 17.06 -36.83
C ASN A 84 16.36 16.66 -36.09
N GLY A 85 16.34 16.70 -34.75
CA GLY A 85 17.50 16.34 -33.91
C GLY A 85 18.58 17.43 -33.78
N VAL A 86 18.50 18.52 -34.53
CA VAL A 86 19.45 19.64 -34.47
C VAL A 86 18.91 20.74 -33.55
N VAL A 87 19.74 21.23 -32.62
CA VAL A 87 19.41 22.36 -31.74
C VAL A 87 19.36 23.64 -32.58
N GLN A 88 18.18 24.27 -32.63
CA GLN A 88 17.96 25.53 -33.38
C GLN A 88 18.05 26.74 -32.46
N SER A 89 17.50 26.61 -31.25
CA SER A 89 17.47 27.67 -30.24
C SER A 89 17.24 27.07 -28.86
N TYR A 90 17.21 27.92 -27.84
CA TYR A 90 16.82 27.56 -26.48
C TYR A 90 15.47 28.20 -26.13
N LYS A 91 14.72 27.58 -25.24
CA LYS A 91 13.47 28.13 -24.70
C LYS A 91 13.75 29.49 -24.07
N LYS A 92 12.89 30.46 -24.37
CA LYS A 92 12.92 31.80 -23.79
C LYS A 92 11.67 32.09 -23.00
N ASP A 93 11.80 32.94 -21.99
CA ASP A 93 10.69 33.46 -21.19
C ASP A 93 9.97 34.63 -21.89
N GLN A 94 9.02 35.27 -21.20
CA GLN A 94 8.27 36.42 -21.73
C GLN A 94 9.14 37.67 -21.94
N ASN A 95 10.29 37.76 -21.24
CA ASN A 95 11.25 38.86 -21.34
C ASN A 95 12.30 38.61 -22.43
N GLY A 96 12.30 37.43 -23.06
CA GLY A 96 13.26 37.04 -24.10
C GLY A 96 14.58 36.47 -23.55
N GLU A 97 14.66 36.23 -22.24
CA GLU A 97 15.78 35.60 -21.54
C GLU A 97 15.71 34.08 -21.68
N THR A 98 16.86 33.39 -21.61
CA THR A 98 16.87 31.93 -21.76
C THR A 98 16.42 31.26 -20.47
N VAL A 99 15.45 30.35 -20.56
CA VAL A 99 14.98 29.56 -19.42
C VAL A 99 16.06 28.57 -19.01
N ILE A 100 16.40 28.59 -17.72
CA ILE A 100 17.29 27.62 -17.08
C ILE A 100 16.42 26.82 -16.11
N THR A 101 16.30 25.53 -16.35
CA THR A 101 15.60 24.59 -15.45
C THR A 101 16.61 23.86 -14.58
N LYS A 102 16.31 23.69 -13.30
CA LYS A 102 17.12 23.08 -12.26
C LYS A 102 16.34 21.99 -11.56
N LEU A 103 17.00 20.89 -11.24
CA LEU A 103 16.42 19.94 -10.31
C LEU A 103 16.37 20.58 -8.91
N ASP A 104 15.20 20.58 -8.28
CA ASP A 104 14.99 20.84 -6.85
C ASP A 104 14.66 19.53 -6.11
N PRO A 105 15.69 18.83 -5.58
CA PRO A 105 15.46 17.61 -4.82
C PRO A 105 14.72 17.85 -3.51
N ALA A 106 14.81 19.05 -2.92
CA ALA A 106 14.30 19.30 -1.59
C ALA A 106 12.76 19.20 -1.56
N THR A 107 12.09 19.80 -2.55
CA THR A 107 10.63 19.67 -2.72
C THR A 107 10.22 18.21 -2.93
N LEU A 108 10.94 17.47 -3.77
CA LEU A 108 10.61 16.06 -4.03
C LEU A 108 10.85 15.15 -2.81
N GLN A 109 11.86 15.45 -2.01
CA GLN A 109 12.16 14.76 -0.76
C GLN A 109 11.10 15.04 0.31
N GLU A 110 10.65 16.29 0.44
CA GLU A 110 9.57 16.68 1.36
C GLU A 110 8.29 15.92 1.03
N ILE A 111 7.88 15.87 -0.24
CA ILE A 111 6.69 15.14 -0.68
C ILE A 111 6.79 13.65 -0.34
N ALA A 112 7.93 13.02 -0.66
CA ALA A 112 8.11 11.60 -0.39
C ALA A 112 8.12 11.28 1.11
N ALA A 113 8.69 12.18 1.92
CA ALA A 113 8.75 12.02 3.38
C ALA A 113 7.37 12.11 4.03
N GLU A 114 6.54 13.10 3.65
CA GLU A 114 5.16 13.23 4.14
C GLU A 114 4.25 12.10 3.65
N ALA A 115 4.63 11.45 2.55
CA ALA A 115 3.84 10.44 1.87
C ALA A 115 4.20 8.97 2.16
N ASP A 116 4.97 8.69 3.21
CA ASP A 116 5.49 7.34 3.52
C ASP A 116 6.18 6.65 2.31
N GLY A 117 6.82 7.44 1.44
CA GLY A 117 7.50 6.98 0.24
C GLY A 117 9.00 7.25 0.24
N GLU A 118 9.62 7.22 -0.94
CA GLU A 118 11.05 7.46 -1.10
C GLU A 118 11.33 8.37 -2.31
N TYR A 119 12.28 9.29 -2.13
CA TYR A 119 12.88 10.04 -3.23
C TYR A 119 13.98 9.22 -3.91
N ILE A 120 13.93 9.16 -5.24
CA ILE A 120 14.89 8.46 -6.07
C ILE A 120 15.50 9.43 -7.08
N ASN A 121 16.82 9.35 -7.25
CA ASN A 121 17.48 10.09 -8.31
C ASN A 121 17.19 9.42 -9.67
N GLY A 122 16.48 10.14 -10.54
CA GLY A 122 16.03 9.68 -11.84
C GLY A 122 17.10 9.68 -12.93
N ASN A 123 18.29 10.21 -12.67
CA ASN A 123 19.37 10.24 -13.67
C ASN A 123 19.97 8.83 -13.93
N SER A 124 19.69 7.85 -13.06
CA SER A 124 20.03 6.44 -13.26
C SER A 124 18.76 5.61 -13.39
N THR A 125 18.40 5.24 -14.63
CA THR A 125 17.20 4.41 -14.88
C THR A 125 17.26 3.07 -14.16
N GLN A 126 18.46 2.46 -14.06
CA GLN A 126 18.62 1.18 -13.35
C GLN A 126 18.33 1.33 -11.85
N GLU A 127 18.83 2.40 -11.23
CA GLU A 127 18.58 2.68 -9.82
C GLU A 127 17.08 2.90 -9.54
N VAL A 128 16.40 3.66 -10.40
CA VAL A 128 14.94 3.85 -10.33
C VAL A 128 14.21 2.51 -10.35
N VAL A 129 14.54 1.65 -11.29
CA VAL A 129 13.90 0.34 -11.43
C VAL A 129 14.16 -0.53 -10.20
N ASP A 130 15.42 -0.60 -9.74
CA ASP A 130 15.80 -1.44 -8.61
C ASP A 130 15.15 -1.00 -7.29
N LYS A 131 15.13 0.31 -7.02
CA LYS A 131 14.48 0.87 -5.84
C LYS A 131 12.97 0.69 -5.87
N MET A 132 12.32 1.00 -6.99
CA MET A 132 10.86 0.82 -7.13
C MET A 132 10.46 -0.64 -7.01
N ALA A 133 11.18 -1.56 -7.67
CA ALA A 133 10.91 -2.98 -7.56
C ALA A 133 11.09 -3.48 -6.12
N SER A 134 12.11 -3.00 -5.40
CA SER A 134 12.35 -3.36 -4.01
C SER A 134 11.24 -2.85 -3.08
N ALA A 135 10.79 -1.62 -3.28
CA ALA A 135 9.70 -1.01 -2.51
C ALA A 135 8.38 -1.77 -2.70
N LEU A 136 8.00 -2.03 -3.95
CA LEU A 136 6.78 -2.78 -4.30
C LEU A 136 6.79 -4.19 -3.68
N ASN A 137 7.90 -4.93 -3.84
CA ASN A 137 8.03 -6.27 -3.26
C ASN A 137 7.91 -6.31 -1.73
N GLN A 138 8.38 -5.27 -1.03
CA GLN A 138 8.24 -5.19 0.43
C GLN A 138 6.80 -4.90 0.85
N MET A 139 6.08 -4.08 0.09
CA MET A 139 4.67 -3.77 0.35
C MET A 139 3.79 -5.00 0.16
N ASP A 140 3.98 -5.75 -0.92
CA ASP A 140 3.23 -6.99 -1.19
C ASP A 140 3.43 -8.04 -0.08
N LYS A 141 4.66 -8.17 0.43
CA LYS A 141 4.97 -9.08 1.55
C LYS A 141 4.25 -8.68 2.84
N LYS A 142 4.28 -7.38 3.19
CA LYS A 142 3.60 -6.87 4.39
C LYS A 142 2.08 -7.08 4.32
N GLU A 143 1.47 -6.85 3.17
CA GLU A 143 0.04 -7.08 2.96
C GLU A 143 -0.32 -8.58 3.12
N PHE A 144 0.49 -9.46 2.52
CA PHE A 144 0.30 -10.91 2.62
C PHE A 144 0.43 -11.41 4.07
N GLU A 145 1.44 -10.96 4.82
CA GLU A 145 1.61 -11.30 6.24
C GLU A 145 0.42 -10.82 7.07
N ALA A 146 -0.03 -9.57 6.89
CA ALA A 146 -1.19 -9.03 7.59
C ALA A 146 -2.47 -9.85 7.32
N LYS A 147 -2.66 -10.31 6.07
CA LYS A 147 -3.78 -11.19 5.71
C LYS A 147 -3.70 -12.56 6.38
N GLN A 148 -2.50 -13.13 6.54
CA GLN A 148 -2.32 -14.38 7.29
C GLN A 148 -2.62 -14.22 8.78
N PHE A 149 -2.31 -13.06 9.38
CA PHE A 149 -2.75 -12.75 10.74
C PHE A 149 -4.27 -12.59 10.83
N ALA A 150 -4.96 -12.15 9.78
CA ALA A 150 -6.42 -12.10 9.77
C ALA A 150 -7.05 -13.50 9.60
N ASP A 151 -6.41 -14.40 8.85
CA ASP A 151 -6.82 -15.80 8.66
C ASP A 151 -6.35 -16.72 9.81
N PHE A 152 -6.74 -16.40 11.04
CA PHE A 152 -6.55 -17.34 12.16
C PHE A 152 -7.44 -18.57 11.94
N LYS A 153 -6.81 -19.73 11.72
CA LYS A 153 -7.53 -21.00 11.68
C LYS A 153 -8.13 -21.32 13.05
N ASP A 154 -9.44 -21.41 13.08
CA ASP A 154 -10.24 -21.84 14.21
C ASP A 154 -9.82 -23.25 14.73
N GLN A 155 -9.16 -23.30 15.89
CA GLN A 155 -8.71 -24.55 16.55
C GLN A 155 -9.79 -25.16 17.46
N PHE A 156 -11.05 -24.70 17.40
CA PHE A 156 -12.14 -25.18 18.29
C PHE A 156 -12.45 -26.67 18.09
N GLN A 157 -12.05 -27.27 16.97
CA GLN A 157 -12.30 -28.67 16.63
C GLN A 157 -11.78 -29.62 17.71
N TRP A 158 -10.59 -29.35 18.28
CA TRP A 158 -10.01 -30.13 19.36
C TRP A 158 -10.81 -30.00 20.66
N PHE A 159 -11.32 -28.81 20.96
CA PHE A 159 -12.17 -28.57 22.13
C PHE A 159 -13.52 -29.26 22.00
N VAL A 160 -14.14 -29.24 20.81
CA VAL A 160 -15.38 -29.98 20.51
C VAL A 160 -15.15 -31.48 20.60
N ALA A 161 -14.05 -31.99 20.04
CA ALA A 161 -13.70 -33.41 20.14
C ALA A 161 -13.50 -33.85 21.60
N ALA A 162 -12.82 -33.05 22.42
CA ALA A 162 -12.64 -33.31 23.85
C ALA A 162 -13.98 -33.28 24.62
N ALA A 163 -14.85 -32.30 24.34
CA ALA A 163 -16.17 -32.22 24.94
C ALA A 163 -17.04 -33.43 24.59
N LEU A 164 -17.02 -33.86 23.32
CA LEU A 164 -17.76 -35.03 22.84
C LEU A 164 -17.23 -36.32 23.47
N PHE A 165 -15.91 -36.45 23.60
CA PHE A 165 -15.26 -37.57 24.27
C PHE A 165 -15.65 -37.68 25.75
N LEU A 166 -15.66 -36.55 26.47
CA LEU A 166 -16.10 -36.51 27.87
C LEU A 166 -17.58 -36.88 28.02
N LEU A 167 -18.43 -36.43 27.10
CA LEU A 167 -19.85 -36.78 27.08
C LEU A 167 -20.06 -38.30 26.89
N ILE A 168 -19.30 -38.91 25.98
CA ILE A 168 -19.33 -40.37 25.78
C ILE A 168 -18.94 -41.11 27.06
N ILE A 169 -17.86 -40.68 27.74
CA ILE A 169 -17.43 -41.27 29.01
C ILE A 169 -18.53 -41.18 30.08
N ASP A 170 -19.19 -40.02 30.19
CA ASP A 170 -20.24 -39.79 31.17
C ASP A 170 -21.42 -40.74 30.98
N VAL A 171 -21.88 -40.93 29.74
CA VAL A 171 -22.95 -41.88 29.40
C VAL A 171 -22.59 -43.30 29.82
N PHE A 172 -21.38 -43.77 29.53
CA PHE A 172 -20.94 -45.11 29.92
C PHE A 172 -20.76 -45.29 31.44
N LEU A 173 -20.38 -44.23 32.17
CA LEU A 173 -20.26 -44.27 33.64
C LEU A 173 -21.62 -44.25 34.34
N LEU A 174 -22.61 -43.54 33.80
CA LEU A 174 -23.99 -43.47 34.30
C LEU A 174 -24.70 -44.83 34.29
N GLU A 175 -24.48 -45.63 33.22
CA GLU A 175 -25.04 -46.99 33.14
C GLU A 175 -24.45 -47.92 34.22
N ARG A 176 -23.16 -47.75 34.56
CA ARG A 176 -22.49 -48.57 35.58
C ARG A 176 -22.89 -48.23 37.01
N LYS A 177 -23.06 -46.94 37.35
CA LYS A 177 -23.49 -46.55 38.70
C LYS A 177 -24.88 -47.09 39.06
N THR A 178 -25.78 -47.19 38.08
CA THR A 178 -27.15 -47.66 38.32
C THR A 178 -27.22 -49.18 38.55
N ALA A 179 -26.33 -49.97 37.92
CA ALA A 179 -26.30 -51.42 38.09
C ALA A 179 -25.77 -51.86 39.48
N TRP A 180 -24.79 -51.14 40.05
CA TRP A 180 -24.27 -51.43 41.38
C TRP A 180 -25.25 -51.03 42.50
N VAL A 181 -25.96 -49.90 42.34
CA VAL A 181 -27.01 -49.48 43.27
C VAL A 181 -28.21 -50.43 43.25
N ARG A 182 -28.57 -51.02 42.10
CA ARG A 182 -29.59 -52.09 42.01
C ARG A 182 -29.18 -53.41 42.69
N LYS A 183 -27.87 -53.67 42.84
CA LYS A 183 -27.33 -54.86 43.51
C LYS A 183 -27.26 -54.68 45.04
N LEU A 184 -27.33 -53.44 45.52
CA LEU A 184 -27.51 -53.10 46.92
C LEU A 184 -29.00 -53.21 47.24
N ASN A 185 -29.38 -54.28 47.94
CA ASN A 185 -30.74 -54.52 48.44
C ASN A 185 -31.11 -53.52 49.55
N LEU A 186 -31.21 -52.24 49.21
CA LEU A 186 -31.43 -51.12 50.14
C LEU A 186 -32.87 -51.08 50.69
N PHE A 187 -33.80 -51.78 50.04
CA PHE A 187 -35.15 -52.00 50.53
C PHE A 187 -35.35 -53.51 50.68
N ASN A 188 -35.36 -53.97 51.92
CA ASN A 188 -35.47 -55.37 52.30
C ASN A 188 -36.87 -55.93 51.97
N GLU A 189 -37.21 -56.08 50.68
CA GLU A 189 -38.42 -56.75 50.23
C GLU A 189 -38.24 -58.27 50.31
N ASN A 190 -38.52 -58.82 51.49
CA ASN A 190 -38.79 -60.24 51.62
C ASN A 190 -40.11 -60.56 50.91
N LYS A 191 -40.02 -61.27 49.78
CA LYS A 191 -41.17 -61.96 49.17
C LYS A 191 -41.68 -63.02 50.14
N SER A 192 -42.74 -62.71 50.87
CA SER A 192 -43.60 -63.73 51.47
C SER A 192 -44.49 -64.31 50.36
N LYS A 193 -44.34 -65.62 50.09
CA LYS A 193 -45.29 -66.43 49.34
C LYS A 193 -45.98 -67.36 50.33
N SER A 194 -47.31 -67.39 50.18
CA SER A 194 -48.33 -68.22 50.84
C SER A 194 -48.81 -67.75 52.21
#